data_AF-A0A9Q1JAX5-F1
#
_entry.id   AF-A0A9Q1JAX5-F1
#
_cell.length_a   1.000
_cell.length_b   1.000
_cell.length_c   1.000
_cell.angle_alpha   90.00
_cell.angle_beta   90.00
_cell.angle_gamma   90.00
#
_symmetry.space_group_name_H-M   'P 1'
#
loop_
_entity.id
_entity.type
_entity.pdbx_description
1 polymer ?
#
loop_
_entity_poly.entity_id
_entity_poly.type
_entity_poly.pdbx_seq_one_letter_code
_entity_poly.pdbx_strand_id
1 'polypeptide(L)'
;MTTPQVLRVLLNKFKIENSPDDFALYLVHTSGERVQLKRSDHPLVLRVLQGPCEQVSRIFLMEQDLGEEVTYDVAQYIKFEMPVLKSFITKLKEEEDREVQKLRIRYTSLRCFIEKKLQCLPEGPTCM
;
A
#
# COMPACT_ATOMS: atom_id res chain seq x y z
N MET A 1 -4.69 -1.03 -30.47
CA MET A 1 -4.45 -2.44 -30.06
C MET A 1 -4.59 -2.54 -28.56
N THR A 2 -5.36 -3.52 -28.09
CA THR A 2 -5.56 -3.79 -26.66
C THR A 2 -4.42 -4.62 -26.09
N THR A 3 -4.29 -4.67 -24.76
CA THR A 3 -3.29 -5.46 -24.03
C THR A 3 -3.18 -6.91 -24.56
N PRO A 4 -4.27 -7.71 -24.72
CA PRO A 4 -4.16 -9.09 -25.23
C PRO A 4 -3.72 -9.19 -26.69
N GLN A 5 -3.99 -8.16 -27.51
CA GLN A 5 -3.51 -8.12 -28.89
C GLN A 5 -2.00 -7.86 -28.93
N VAL A 6 -1.52 -6.89 -28.13
CA VAL A 6 -0.09 -6.59 -28.01
C VAL A 6 0.67 -7.80 -27.45
N LEU A 7 0.13 -8.44 -26.41
CA LEU A 7 0.70 -9.64 -25.80
C LEU A 7 0.92 -10.73 -26.86
N ARG A 8 -0.11 -11.10 -27.61
CA ARG A 8 -0.01 -12.12 -28.68
C ARG A 8 1.01 -11.78 -29.76
N VAL A 9 1.09 -10.50 -30.15
CA VAL A 9 2.10 -10.06 -31.13
C VAL A 9 3.51 -10.20 -30.58
N LEU A 10 3.74 -9.83 -29.32
CA LEU A 10 5.04 -9.99 -28.67
C LEU A 10 5.43 -11.46 -28.54
N LEU A 11 4.54 -12.32 -28.02
CA LEU A 11 4.80 -13.75 -27.86
C LEU A 11 5.12 -14.42 -29.21
N ASN A 12 4.36 -14.13 -30.26
CA ASN A 12 4.65 -14.64 -31.59
C ASN A 12 5.96 -14.11 -32.18
N LYS A 13 6.28 -12.82 -31.97
CA LYS A 13 7.53 -12.21 -32.42
C LYS A 13 8.74 -12.91 -31.81
N PHE A 14 8.66 -13.25 -30.53
CA PHE A 14 9.73 -13.91 -29.79
C PHE A 14 9.64 -15.44 -29.77
N LYS A 15 8.68 -16.03 -30.49
CA LYS A 15 8.49 -17.50 -30.59
C LYS A 15 8.29 -18.18 -29.23
N ILE A 16 7.55 -17.52 -28.34
CA ILE A 16 7.13 -18.10 -27.06
C ILE A 16 5.93 -19.01 -27.33
N GLU A 17 6.06 -20.29 -26.97
CA GLU A 17 5.04 -21.33 -27.22
C GLU A 17 4.05 -21.50 -26.06
N ASN A 18 4.39 -21.00 -24.87
CA ASN A 18 3.55 -21.01 -23.67
C ASN A 18 2.22 -20.27 -23.88
N SER A 19 1.26 -20.51 -22.99
CA SER A 19 -0.06 -19.88 -23.09
C SER A 19 0.08 -18.36 -22.93
N PRO A 20 -0.63 -17.54 -23.73
CA PRO A 20 -0.68 -16.10 -23.49
C PRO A 20 -1.24 -15.74 -22.11
N ASP A 21 -2.06 -16.61 -21.52
CA ASP A 21 -2.58 -16.40 -20.17
C ASP A 21 -1.52 -16.63 -19.08
N ASP A 22 -0.34 -17.17 -19.41
CA ASP A 22 0.79 -17.28 -18.47
C ASP A 22 1.55 -15.95 -18.33
N PHE A 23 1.26 -14.97 -19.20
CA PHE A 23 1.95 -13.69 -19.24
C PHE A 23 1.02 -12.51 -19.01
N ALA A 24 1.60 -11.38 -18.61
CA ALA A 24 0.93 -10.11 -18.55
C ALA A 24 1.89 -8.95 -18.88
N LEU A 25 1.31 -7.80 -19.21
CA LEU A 25 2.05 -6.56 -19.35
C LEU A 25 1.94 -5.76 -18.05
N TYR A 26 3.07 -5.24 -17.57
CA TYR A 26 3.15 -4.42 -16.36
C TYR A 26 3.74 -3.06 -16.69
N LEU A 27 3.12 -1.99 -16.18
CA LEU A 27 3.73 -0.67 -16.11
C LEU A 27 4.57 -0.61 -14.84
N VAL A 28 5.86 -0.35 -14.99
CA VAL A 28 6.81 -0.25 -13.88
C VAL A 28 7.41 1.15 -13.86
N HIS A 29 7.28 1.84 -12.73
CA HIS A 29 7.88 3.14 -12.47
C HIS A 29 9.23 3.01 -11.77
N THR A 30 10.09 4.02 -11.88
CA THR A 30 11.38 4.05 -11.17
C THR A 30 11.26 4.23 -9.66
N SER A 31 10.08 4.59 -9.16
CA SER A 31 9.72 4.49 -7.75
C SER A 31 9.75 3.04 -7.24
N GLY A 32 9.51 2.06 -8.12
CA GLY A 32 9.25 0.67 -7.78
C GLY A 32 7.78 0.28 -7.90
N GLU A 33 6.88 1.24 -8.16
CA GLU A 33 5.46 0.95 -8.41
C GLU A 33 5.32 0.07 -9.65
N ARG A 34 4.51 -0.98 -9.54
CA ARG A 34 4.27 -1.96 -10.59
C ARG A 34 2.78 -2.27 -10.66
N VAL A 35 2.18 -2.00 -11.82
CA VAL A 35 0.74 -2.15 -12.04
C VAL A 35 0.51 -3.03 -13.27
N GLN A 36 -0.36 -4.03 -13.16
CA GLN A 36 -0.74 -4.87 -14.29
C GLN A 36 -1.67 -4.10 -15.23
N LEU A 37 -1.41 -4.17 -16.55
CA LEU A 37 -2.33 -3.62 -17.54
C LEU A 37 -3.56 -4.51 -17.68
N LYS A 38 -4.75 -3.91 -17.64
CA LYS A 38 -6.02 -4.60 -17.83
C LYS A 38 -6.16 -5.05 -19.28
N ARG A 39 -7.03 -6.05 -19.51
CA ARG A 39 -7.33 -6.56 -20.86
C ARG A 39 -7.93 -5.47 -21.78
N SER A 40 -8.63 -4.49 -21.20
CA SER A 40 -9.23 -3.34 -21.91
C SER A 40 -8.25 -2.21 -22.21
N ASP A 41 -7.05 -2.23 -21.61
CA ASP A 41 -6.09 -1.15 -21.75
C ASP A 41 -5.40 -1.18 -23.12
N HIS A 42 -4.81 -0.04 -23.46
CA HIS A 42 -4.14 0.18 -24.74
C HIS A 42 -2.68 0.58 -24.47
N PRO A 43 -1.72 -0.37 -24.52
CA PRO A 43 -0.34 -0.14 -24.07
C PRO A 43 0.36 1.06 -24.73
N LEU A 44 0.11 1.32 -26.02
CA LEU A 44 0.68 2.48 -26.71
C LEU A 44 0.09 3.81 -26.23
N VAL A 45 -1.23 3.87 -25.99
CA VAL A 45 -1.87 5.07 -25.43
C VAL A 45 -1.34 5.34 -24.03
N LEU A 46 -1.23 4.28 -23.21
CA LEU A 46 -0.63 4.36 -21.89
C LEU A 46 0.80 4.93 -21.96
N ARG A 47 1.64 4.44 -22.87
CA ARG A 47 3.01 4.96 -23.06
C ARG A 47 3.04 6.44 -23.41
N VAL A 48 2.14 6.90 -24.27
CA VAL A 48 2.02 8.33 -24.62
C VAL A 48 1.69 9.17 -23.38
N LEU A 49 0.73 8.72 -22.57
CA LEU A 49 0.34 9.41 -21.33
C LEU A 49 1.49 9.46 -20.31
N GLN A 50 2.29 8.40 -20.23
CA GLN A 50 3.46 8.31 -19.36
C GLN A 50 4.69 9.08 -19.87
N GLY A 51 4.60 9.69 -21.06
CA GLY A 51 5.70 10.41 -21.71
C GLY A 51 6.77 9.48 -22.30
N PRO A 52 7.83 10.03 -22.92
CA PRO A 52 8.83 9.23 -23.64
C PRO A 52 9.98 8.72 -22.74
N CYS A 53 10.14 9.23 -21.52
CA CYS A 53 11.31 8.96 -20.70
C CYS A 53 11.26 7.58 -20.03
N GLU A 54 12.13 6.67 -20.45
CA GLU A 54 12.25 5.33 -19.85
C GLU A 54 12.84 5.35 -18.42
N GLN A 55 13.40 6.48 -17.98
CA GLN A 55 13.82 6.68 -16.59
C GLN A 55 12.65 7.05 -15.67
N VAL A 56 11.44 7.23 -16.20
CA VAL A 56 10.23 7.48 -15.41
C VAL A 56 9.42 6.20 -15.27
N SER A 57 9.13 5.54 -16.39
CA SER A 57 8.35 4.30 -16.41
C SER A 57 8.68 3.46 -17.64
N ARG A 58 8.40 2.16 -17.59
CA ARG A 58 8.57 1.20 -18.70
C ARG A 58 7.44 0.18 -18.68
N ILE A 59 7.14 -0.41 -19.83
CA ILE A 59 6.20 -1.53 -19.93
C ILE A 59 7.00 -2.81 -20.08
N PHE A 60 6.78 -3.78 -19.20
CA PHE A 60 7.44 -5.07 -19.20
C PHE A 60 6.45 -6.19 -19.53
N LEU A 61 6.93 -7.19 -20.27
CA LEU A 61 6.28 -8.49 -20.38
C LEU A 61 6.84 -9.38 -19.27
N MET A 62 5.97 -9.92 -18.42
CA MET A 62 6.35 -10.78 -17.30
C MET A 62 5.40 -11.97 -17.22
N GLU A 63 5.88 -13.09 -16.65
CA GLU A 63 5.02 -14.20 -16.24
C GLU A 63 4.10 -13.74 -15.09
N GLN A 64 2.86 -14.23 -15.07
CA GLN A 64 1.84 -13.73 -14.13
C GLN A 64 2.16 -14.07 -12.67
N ASP A 65 2.77 -15.22 -12.41
CA ASP A 65 3.17 -15.68 -11.08
C ASP A 65 4.33 -14.87 -10.47
N LEU A 66 5.17 -14.26 -11.31
CA LEU A 66 6.28 -13.39 -10.89
C LEU A 66 5.89 -11.89 -10.81
N GLY A 67 4.69 -11.55 -11.28
CA GLY A 67 4.20 -10.20 -11.49
C GLY A 67 3.43 -9.58 -10.32
N GLU A 68 3.93 -9.65 -9.09
CA GLU A 68 3.23 -9.08 -7.93
C GLU A 68 3.02 -7.55 -8.05
N GLU A 69 1.78 -7.08 -7.94
CA GLU A 69 1.50 -5.64 -7.97
C GLU A 69 2.11 -4.93 -6.77
N VAL A 70 2.73 -3.79 -7.03
CA VAL A 70 3.34 -2.94 -6.01
C VAL A 70 2.69 -1.58 -6.13
N THR A 71 1.95 -1.17 -5.11
CA THR A 71 1.34 0.16 -5.07
C THR A 71 2.38 1.23 -4.81
N TYR A 72 2.07 2.46 -5.23
CA TYR A 72 2.91 3.63 -4.98
C TYR A 72 3.31 3.79 -3.51
N ASP A 73 2.36 3.59 -2.58
CA ASP A 73 2.57 3.80 -1.13
C ASP A 73 3.64 2.86 -0.56
N VAL A 74 3.76 1.65 -1.12
CA VAL A 74 4.72 0.65 -0.64
C VAL A 74 5.99 0.54 -1.49
N ALA A 75 5.98 1.09 -2.71
CA ALA A 75 7.09 1.00 -3.66
C ALA A 75 8.43 1.45 -3.08
N GLN A 76 8.43 2.50 -2.27
CA GLN A 76 9.63 3.02 -1.62
C GLN A 76 10.29 2.01 -0.66
N TYR A 77 9.51 1.07 -0.11
CA TYR A 77 10.00 0.11 0.87
C TYR A 77 10.77 -1.06 0.26
N ILE A 78 10.59 -1.33 -1.04
CA ILE A 78 11.27 -2.42 -1.77
C ILE A 78 12.79 -2.28 -1.70
N LYS A 79 13.29 -1.04 -1.54
CA LYS A 79 14.72 -0.75 -1.48
C LYS A 79 15.35 -1.09 -0.13
N PHE A 80 14.56 -1.45 0.88
CA PHE A 80 15.06 -1.80 2.22
C PHE A 80 15.15 -3.31 2.40
N GLU A 81 16.19 -3.73 3.13
CA GLU A 81 16.32 -5.13 3.53
C GLU A 81 15.26 -5.52 4.56
N MET A 82 14.92 -6.81 4.62
CA MET A 82 13.94 -7.35 5.56
C MET A 82 14.17 -6.96 7.03
N PRO A 83 15.41 -6.91 7.57
CA PRO A 83 15.63 -6.45 8.94
C PRO A 83 15.22 -4.99 9.15
N VAL A 84 15.45 -4.11 8.17
CA VAL A 84 15.08 -2.70 8.22
C VAL A 84 13.56 -2.55 8.19
N LEU A 85 12.88 -3.27 7.30
CA LEU A 85 11.41 -3.30 7.23
C LEU A 85 10.78 -3.79 8.54
N LYS A 86 11.33 -4.85 9.12
CA LYS A 86 10.91 -5.34 10.45
C LYS A 86 11.10 -4.26 11.52
N SER A 87 12.18 -3.49 11.46
CA SER A 87 12.42 -2.40 12.42
C SER A 87 11.37 -1.28 12.34
N PHE A 88 10.86 -0.97 11.13
CA PHE A 88 9.78 0.01 10.99
C PHE A 88 8.50 -0.47 11.68
N ILE A 89 8.12 -1.73 11.47
CA ILE A 89 6.95 -2.34 12.10
C ILE A 89 7.10 -2.32 13.63
N THR A 90 8.26 -2.72 14.14
CA THR A 90 8.53 -2.71 15.57
C THR A 90 8.42 -1.31 16.16
N LYS A 91 9.04 -0.30 15.52
CA LYS A 91 8.98 1.09 16.00
C LYS A 91 7.57 1.66 15.98
N LEU A 92 6.80 1.40 14.93
CA LEU A 92 5.40 1.82 14.84
C LEU A 92 4.57 1.21 15.98
N LYS A 93 4.79 -0.07 16.28
CA LYS A 93 4.10 -0.75 17.39
C LYS A 93 4.50 -0.16 18.76
N GLU A 94 5.78 0.10 18.97
CA GLU A 94 6.26 0.76 20.20
C GLU A 94 5.69 2.18 20.38
N GLU A 95 5.52 2.92 19.29
CA GLU A 95 4.89 4.25 19.29
C GLU A 95 3.40 4.16 19.62
N GLU A 96 2.67 3.24 18.97
CA GLU A 96 1.27 2.96 19.24
C GLU A 96 1.05 2.60 20.72
N ASP A 97 1.83 1.65 21.25
CA ASP A 97 1.73 1.21 22.64
C ASP A 97 1.96 2.37 23.63
N ARG A 98 2.89 3.27 23.32
CA ARG A 98 3.18 4.47 24.12
C ARG A 98 2.01 5.45 24.14
N GLU A 99 1.40 5.71 22.99
CA GLU A 99 0.24 6.61 22.92
C GLU A 99 -1.00 5.99 23.59
N VAL A 100 -1.20 4.67 23.48
CA VAL A 100 -2.23 3.94 24.23
C VAL A 100 -2.02 4.08 25.73
N GLN A 101 -0.80 3.89 26.23
CA GLN A 101 -0.50 4.05 27.66
C GLN A 101 -0.76 5.48 28.15
N LYS A 102 -0.34 6.49 27.39
CA LYS A 102 -0.58 7.90 27.69
C LYS A 102 -2.07 8.24 27.74
N LEU A 103 -2.86 7.72 26.80
CA LEU A 103 -4.32 7.84 26.80
C LEU A 103 -4.92 7.17 28.04
N ARG A 104 -4.52 5.94 28.37
CA ARG A 104 -4.99 5.22 29.56
C ARG A 104 -4.73 6.01 30.84
N ILE A 105 -3.54 6.55 31.02
CA ILE A 105 -3.19 7.36 32.19
C ILE A 105 -4.10 8.60 32.24
N ARG A 106 -4.21 9.35 31.14
CA ARG A 106 -5.04 10.57 31.08
C ARG A 106 -6.50 10.30 31.43
N TYR A 107 -7.11 9.27 30.84
CA TYR A 107 -8.51 8.93 31.10
C TYR A 107 -8.72 8.39 32.52
N THR A 108 -7.76 7.63 33.05
CA THR A 108 -7.82 7.16 34.45
C THR A 108 -7.76 8.33 35.43
N SER A 109 -6.85 9.29 35.22
CA SER A 109 -6.75 10.50 36.05
C SER A 109 -8.02 11.35 35.98
N LEU A 110 -8.57 11.54 34.78
CA LEU A 110 -9.81 12.30 34.60
C LEU A 110 -10.99 11.62 35.29
N ARG A 111 -11.12 10.29 35.15
CA ARG A 111 -12.15 9.52 35.85
C ARG A 111 -12.05 9.69 37.36
N CYS A 112 -10.86 9.55 37.94
CA CYS A 112 -10.65 9.74 39.38
C CYS A 112 -11.01 11.17 39.83
N PHE A 113 -10.68 12.19 39.01
CA PHE A 113 -11.05 13.58 39.29
C PHE A 113 -12.57 13.77 39.32
N ILE A 114 -13.28 13.24 38.32
CA ILE A 114 -14.74 13.31 38.23
C ILE A 114 -15.38 12.59 39.44
N GLU A 115 -14.93 11.37 39.75
CA GLU A 115 -15.43 10.60 40.89
C GLU A 115 -15.25 11.35 42.22
N LYS A 116 -14.08 11.96 42.45
CA LYS A 116 -13.84 12.81 43.63
C LYS A 116 -14.78 14.01 43.68
N LYS A 117 -15.00 14.70 42.55
CA LYS A 117 -15.91 15.85 42.49
C LYS A 117 -17.36 15.45 42.77
N LEU A 118 -17.80 14.29 42.30
CA LEU A 118 -19.14 13.76 42.59
C LEU A 118 -19.30 13.41 44.08
N GLN A 119 -18.27 12.86 44.73
CA GLN A 119 -18.29 12.56 46.17
C GLN A 119 -18.28 13.81 47.06
N CYS A 120 -17.73 14.92 46.59
CA CYS A 120 -17.71 16.20 47.33
C CYS A 120 -18.96 17.06 47.12
N LEU A 121 -19.98 16.58 46.39
CA LEU A 121 -21.25 17.28 46.31
C LEU A 121 -21.97 17.12 47.66
N PRO A 122 -22.44 18.21 48.29
CA PRO A 122 -23.27 18.09 49.49
C PRO A 122 -24.51 17.28 49.14
N GLU A 123 -24.96 16.42 50.06
CA GLU A 123 -26.31 15.86 49.99
C GLU A 123 -27.26 17.06 49.83
N GLY A 124 -27.92 17.13 48.67
CA GLY A 124 -28.96 18.14 48.45
C GLY A 124 -29.96 18.07 49.60
N PRO A 125 -30.58 19.20 50.00
CA PRO A 125 -31.50 19.21 51.11
C PRO A 125 -32.50 18.07 50.91
N THR A 126 -32.54 17.15 51.86
CA THR A 126 -33.55 16.11 51.93
C THR A 126 -34.89 16.84 51.90
N CYS A 127 -35.57 16.80 50.75
CA CYS A 127 -36.93 17.28 50.63
C CYS A 127 -37.80 16.40 51.54
N MET A 128 -38.05 16.91 52.74
CA MET A 128 -39.14 16.50 53.63
C MET A 128 -40.45 17.05 53.10
#